data_AF-A0AAN9YVI2-F1
#
_entry.id   AF-A0AAN9YVI2-F1
#
_cell.length_a   1.000
_cell.length_b   1.000
_cell.length_c   1.000
_cell.angle_alpha   90.00
_cell.angle_beta   90.00
_cell.angle_gamma   90.00
#
_symmetry.space_group_name_H-M   'P 1'
#
loop_
_entity.id
_entity.type
_entity.pdbx_description
1 polymer ?
#
loop_
_entity_poly.entity_id
_entity_poly.type
_entity_poly.pdbx_seq_one_letter_code
_entity_poly.pdbx_strand_id
1 'polypeptide(L)'
;MTVYFLRHDSDMAKCLRHLKEASHLIEGVGRVGVCNANFDYEEIFSIPYWAMVINAGLIDKLAAFNENITVEGFYSSTIVGNTMVRAFTVSGIWDLDTQTRWSWGAAKRKATEWGLKFVTITAETTVKEIMNGRAERDFLKKGHSLVFMSLDGKKVFSQQ
;
A
#
# COMPACT_ATOMS: atom_id res chain seq x y z
N MET A 1 1.89 4.47 -3.07
CA MET A 1 0.44 4.73 -2.99
C MET A 1 -0.04 4.06 -1.72
N THR A 2 -0.97 4.67 -1.01
CA THR A 2 -1.47 4.19 0.27
C THR A 2 -2.98 4.21 0.27
N VAL A 3 -3.60 3.17 0.79
CA VAL A 3 -5.04 3.11 1.04
C VAL A 3 -5.22 3.04 2.54
N TYR A 4 -5.98 3.95 3.12
CA TYR A 4 -6.21 3.95 4.57
C TYR A 4 -7.67 3.66 4.88
N PHE A 5 -7.91 3.06 6.04
CA PHE A 5 -9.24 2.95 6.63
C PHE A 5 -9.21 3.54 8.03
N LEU A 6 -10.24 4.32 8.35
CA LEU A 6 -10.46 4.87 9.68
C LEU A 6 -11.87 4.51 10.13
N ARG A 7 -11.97 3.84 11.27
CA ARG A 7 -13.24 3.51 11.92
C ARG A 7 -14.02 4.77 12.22
N HIS A 8 -15.34 4.69 12.12
CA HIS A 8 -16.24 5.82 12.32
C HIS A 8 -16.08 6.48 13.70
N ASP A 9 -15.80 5.70 14.73
CA ASP A 9 -15.67 6.12 16.12
C ASP A 9 -14.26 6.58 16.50
N SER A 10 -13.28 6.42 15.61
CA SER A 10 -11.90 6.83 15.86
C SER A 10 -11.75 8.35 15.89
N ASP A 11 -10.84 8.84 16.73
CA ASP A 11 -10.54 10.28 16.81
C ASP A 11 -9.93 10.81 15.50
N MET A 12 -9.17 9.97 14.79
CA MET A 12 -8.67 10.29 13.45
C MET A 12 -9.80 10.56 12.45
N ALA A 13 -10.84 9.73 12.43
CA ALA A 13 -12.00 9.95 11.57
C ALA A 13 -12.77 11.22 11.94
N LYS A 14 -12.82 11.58 13.24
CA LYS A 14 -13.45 12.83 13.69
C LYS A 14 -12.67 14.05 13.19
N CYS A 15 -11.35 14.03 13.25
CA CYS A 15 -10.48 15.11 12.74
C CYS A 15 -10.65 15.34 11.23
N LEU A 16 -10.85 14.27 10.47
CA LEU A 16 -11.02 14.36 9.01
C LEU A 16 -12.47 14.66 8.56
N ARG A 17 -13.41 14.94 9.47
CA ARG A 17 -14.82 15.25 9.09
C ARG A 17 -14.96 16.45 8.14
N HIS A 18 -13.95 17.32 8.05
CA HIS A 18 -13.95 18.49 7.17
C HIS A 18 -13.51 18.20 5.74
N LEU A 19 -12.91 17.03 5.47
CA LEU A 19 -12.35 16.67 4.15
C LEU A 19 -13.24 15.65 3.43
N LYS A 20 -14.55 15.91 3.38
CA LYS A 20 -15.56 14.95 2.86
C LYS A 20 -15.29 14.44 1.44
N GLU A 21 -14.56 15.20 0.62
CA GLU A 21 -14.37 14.91 -0.80
C GLU A 21 -13.21 13.92 -1.04
N ALA A 22 -12.25 13.80 -0.11
CA ALA A 22 -11.03 13.01 -0.29
C ALA A 22 -11.14 11.54 0.17
N SER A 23 -12.29 11.11 0.66
CA SER A 23 -12.47 9.76 1.22
C SER A 23 -13.88 9.22 0.98
N HIS A 24 -13.97 7.92 0.72
CA HIS A 24 -15.22 7.17 0.63
C HIS A 24 -15.78 6.92 2.04
N LEU A 25 -16.94 7.49 2.35
CA LEU A 25 -17.63 7.28 3.63
C LEU A 25 -18.51 6.03 3.57
N ILE A 26 -18.32 5.13 4.54
CA ILE A 26 -19.18 3.96 4.75
C ILE A 26 -20.02 4.25 6.00
N GLU A 27 -21.31 4.54 5.81
CA GLU A 27 -22.20 4.98 6.88
C GLU A 27 -22.17 4.04 8.09
N GLY A 28 -21.95 4.60 9.28
CA GLY A 28 -21.88 3.86 10.54
C GLY A 28 -20.65 2.96 10.73
N VAL A 29 -19.81 2.77 9.71
CA VAL A 29 -18.65 1.85 9.75
C VAL A 29 -17.34 2.63 9.81
N GLY A 30 -17.07 3.48 8.83
CA GLY A 30 -15.79 4.17 8.73
C GLY A 30 -15.62 4.92 7.43
N ARG A 31 -14.37 5.21 7.08
CA ARG A 31 -14.02 5.84 5.81
C ARG A 31 -12.76 5.22 5.22
N VAL A 32 -12.73 5.13 3.90
CA VAL A 32 -11.55 4.71 3.13
C VAL A 32 -11.02 5.91 2.36
N GLY A 33 -9.71 6.13 2.38
CA GLY A 33 -9.08 7.12 1.50
C GLY A 33 -7.90 6.56 0.74
N VAL A 34 -7.51 7.26 -0.32
CA VAL A 34 -6.46 6.83 -1.24
C VAL A 34 -5.52 8.00 -1.44
N CYS A 35 -4.26 7.83 -1.05
CA CYS A 35 -3.27 8.90 -1.10
C CYS A 35 -1.93 8.45 -1.69
N ASN A 36 -1.09 9.44 -2.01
CA ASN A 36 0.34 9.27 -2.21
C ASN A 36 1.11 10.14 -1.21
N ALA A 37 2.42 10.31 -1.41
CA ALA A 37 3.25 11.09 -0.50
C ALA A 37 2.84 12.57 -0.37
N ASN A 38 2.11 13.11 -1.36
CA ASN A 38 1.85 14.54 -1.51
C ASN A 38 0.36 14.89 -1.45
N PHE A 39 -0.54 13.96 -1.80
CA PHE A 39 -1.95 14.24 -2.01
C PHE A 39 -2.83 13.10 -1.51
N ASP A 40 -3.97 13.48 -0.91
CA ASP A 40 -5.14 12.61 -0.76
C ASP A 40 -6.06 12.82 -1.95
N TYR A 41 -6.52 11.74 -2.57
CA TYR A 41 -7.25 11.79 -3.83
C TYR A 41 -8.75 11.75 -3.58
N GLU A 42 -9.48 12.67 -4.21
CA GLU A 42 -10.94 12.61 -4.27
C GLU A 42 -11.42 11.29 -4.88
N GLU A 43 -12.56 10.79 -4.39
CA GLU A 43 -13.16 9.56 -4.91
C GLU A 43 -13.74 9.78 -6.31
N ILE A 44 -12.88 9.65 -7.32
CA ILE A 44 -13.26 9.80 -8.71
C ILE A 44 -12.77 8.57 -9.48
N PHE A 45 -13.68 7.89 -10.19
CA PHE A 45 -13.36 6.69 -10.95
C PHE A 45 -12.31 6.92 -12.07
N SER A 46 -12.19 8.15 -12.55
CA SER A 46 -11.14 8.52 -13.52
C SER A 46 -9.73 8.53 -12.92
N ILE A 47 -9.60 8.59 -11.60
CA ILE A 47 -8.32 8.47 -10.90
C ILE A 47 -7.93 6.98 -10.86
N PRO A 48 -6.82 6.57 -11.50
CA PRO A 48 -6.47 5.15 -11.63
C PRO A 48 -6.29 4.42 -10.29
N TYR A 49 -5.93 5.14 -9.24
CA TYR A 49 -5.75 4.61 -7.89
C TYR A 49 -7.08 4.16 -7.28
N TRP A 50 -8.12 5.00 -7.36
CA TRP A 50 -9.46 4.67 -6.87
C TRP A 50 -10.10 3.52 -7.64
N ALA A 51 -10.03 3.55 -8.98
CA ALA A 51 -10.54 2.46 -9.81
C ALA A 51 -9.93 1.10 -9.44
N MET A 52 -8.64 1.08 -9.09
CA MET A 52 -7.97 -0.14 -8.64
C MET A 52 -8.46 -0.59 -7.25
N VAL A 53 -8.60 0.34 -6.28
CA VAL A 53 -9.10 0.03 -4.93
C VAL A 53 -10.50 -0.57 -4.97
N ILE A 54 -11.36 -0.01 -5.82
CA ILE A 54 -12.72 -0.50 -6.08
C ILE A 54 -12.67 -1.91 -6.72
N ASN A 55 -11.90 -2.08 -7.81
CA ASN A 55 -11.80 -3.38 -8.49
C ASN A 55 -11.20 -4.49 -7.63
N ALA A 56 -10.31 -4.13 -6.70
CA ALA A 56 -9.75 -5.07 -5.74
C ALA A 56 -10.73 -5.45 -4.62
N GLY A 57 -11.92 -4.83 -4.55
CA GLY A 57 -12.86 -4.98 -3.42
C GLY A 57 -12.22 -4.60 -2.09
N LEU A 58 -11.23 -3.69 -2.11
CA LEU A 58 -10.43 -3.38 -0.93
C LEU A 58 -11.24 -2.55 0.07
N ILE A 59 -12.21 -1.75 -0.40
CA ILE A 59 -13.12 -0.98 0.45
C ILE A 59 -13.86 -1.93 1.40
N ASP A 60 -14.53 -2.95 0.87
CA ASP A 60 -15.30 -3.91 1.66
C ASP A 60 -14.42 -4.72 2.61
N LYS A 61 -13.21 -5.09 2.16
CA LYS A 61 -12.25 -5.85 2.99
C LYS A 61 -11.75 -5.04 4.18
N LEU A 62 -11.44 -3.75 3.97
CA LEU A 62 -11.01 -2.86 5.04
C LEU A 62 -12.17 -2.56 6.00
N ALA A 63 -13.37 -2.32 5.47
CA ALA A 63 -14.58 -2.10 6.25
C ALA A 63 -14.93 -3.30 7.13
N ALA A 64 -14.83 -4.52 6.59
CA ALA A 64 -15.06 -5.75 7.33
C ALA A 64 -13.97 -6.01 8.39
N PHE A 65 -12.73 -5.59 8.14
CA PHE A 65 -11.64 -5.70 9.11
C PHE A 65 -11.80 -4.69 10.26
N ASN A 66 -12.31 -3.50 9.97
CA ASN A 66 -12.74 -2.49 10.95
C ASN A 66 -11.66 -2.09 11.98
N GLU A 67 -10.43 -1.89 11.52
CA GLU A 67 -9.30 -1.38 12.31
C GLU A 67 -8.67 -0.17 11.63
N ASN A 68 -8.15 0.80 12.40
CA ASN A 68 -7.48 1.96 11.83
C ASN A 68 -6.14 1.55 11.22
N ILE A 69 -6.10 1.35 9.91
CA ILE A 69 -4.91 0.84 9.23
C ILE A 69 -4.62 1.59 7.93
N THR A 70 -3.39 1.47 7.46
CA THR A 70 -3.03 1.79 6.08
C THR A 70 -2.40 0.60 5.39
N VAL A 71 -2.69 0.46 4.10
CA VAL A 71 -2.10 -0.51 3.19
C VAL A 71 -1.26 0.26 2.19
N GLU A 72 0.05 0.16 2.34
CA GLU A 72 1.02 0.75 1.42
C GLU A 72 1.29 -0.21 0.28
N GLY A 73 1.50 0.34 -0.92
CA GLY A 73 1.88 -0.46 -2.05
C GLY A 73 2.24 0.31 -3.30
N PHE A 74 2.57 -0.47 -4.32
CA PHE A 74 2.93 -0.01 -5.64
C PHE A 74 1.77 -0.22 -6.60
N TYR A 75 1.39 0.87 -7.26
CA TYR A 75 0.51 0.80 -8.42
C TYR A 75 1.35 0.48 -9.66
N SER A 76 0.93 -0.50 -10.44
CA SER A 76 1.52 -0.83 -11.72
C SER A 76 0.42 -0.95 -12.77
N SER A 77 0.72 -0.50 -13.98
CA SER A 77 -0.14 -0.68 -15.15
C SER A 77 0.67 -1.29 -16.29
N THR A 78 0.14 -2.33 -16.91
CA THR A 78 0.78 -3.02 -18.04
C THR A 78 -0.27 -3.30 -19.10
N ILE A 79 0.09 -3.11 -20.36
CA ILE A 79 -0.77 -3.45 -21.49
C ILE A 79 -0.54 -4.93 -21.81
N VAL A 80 -1.62 -5.72 -21.80
CA VAL A 80 -1.62 -7.13 -22.21
C VAL A 80 -2.57 -7.25 -23.41
N GLY A 81 -2.00 -7.41 -24.61
CA GLY A 81 -2.76 -7.29 -25.87
C GLY A 81 -3.34 -5.88 -26.02
N ASN A 82 -4.67 -5.77 -26.11
CA ASN A 82 -5.38 -4.49 -26.18
C ASN A 82 -5.99 -4.05 -24.84
N THR A 83 -5.67 -4.74 -23.73
CA THR A 83 -6.26 -4.46 -22.41
C THR A 83 -5.23 -3.85 -21.48
N MET A 84 -5.58 -2.74 -20.83
CA MET A 84 -4.81 -2.17 -19.73
C MET A 84 -5.07 -2.95 -18.45
N VAL A 85 -4.08 -3.70 -17.98
CA VAL A 85 -4.13 -4.43 -16.71
C VAL A 85 -3.50 -3.56 -15.63
N ARG A 86 -4.27 -3.24 -14.59
CA ARG A 86 -3.81 -2.49 -13.41
C ARG A 86 -3.68 -3.45 -12.23
N ALA A 87 -2.63 -3.28 -11.44
CA ALA A 87 -2.40 -4.08 -10.25
C ALA A 87 -1.87 -3.21 -9.12
N PHE A 88 -2.22 -3.62 -7.90
CA PHE A 88 -1.65 -3.09 -6.67
C PHE A 88 -0.93 -4.20 -5.94
N THR A 89 0.33 -3.94 -5.65
CA THR A 89 1.20 -4.86 -4.93
C THR A 89 1.51 -4.24 -3.58
N VAL A 90 0.97 -4.85 -2.53
CA VAL A 90 1.15 -4.41 -1.14
C VAL A 90 2.62 -4.52 -0.76
N SER A 91 3.17 -3.46 -0.21
CA SER A 91 4.52 -3.36 0.34
C SER A 91 4.54 -3.33 1.87
N GLY A 92 3.45 -2.91 2.51
CA GLY A 92 3.36 -2.82 3.96
C GLY A 92 1.92 -2.62 4.42
N ILE A 93 1.70 -2.94 5.69
CA ILE A 93 0.47 -2.59 6.40
C ILE A 93 0.89 -1.90 7.70
N TRP A 94 0.24 -0.80 8.03
CA TRP A 94 0.47 -0.03 9.24
C TRP A 94 -0.77 -0.01 10.11
N ASP A 95 -0.56 -0.17 11.40
CA ASP A 95 -1.53 0.13 12.44
C ASP A 95 -1.41 1.62 12.76
N LEU A 96 -2.50 2.37 12.54
CA LEU A 96 -2.51 3.82 12.72
C LEU A 96 -2.63 4.21 14.19
N ASP A 97 -3.29 3.40 15.01
CA ASP A 97 -3.48 3.69 16.44
C ASP A 97 -2.15 3.63 17.20
N THR A 98 -1.32 2.64 16.86
CA THR A 98 0.02 2.45 17.46
C THR A 98 1.14 3.10 16.66
N GLN A 99 0.86 3.58 15.45
CA GLN A 99 1.84 4.10 14.49
C GLN A 99 2.95 3.08 14.19
N THR A 100 2.61 1.80 14.15
CA THR A 100 3.58 0.72 13.91
C THR A 100 3.32 0.00 12.59
N ARG A 101 4.41 -0.35 11.91
CA ARG A 101 4.35 -1.22 10.75
C ARG A 101 4.19 -2.66 11.21
N TRP A 102 3.27 -3.39 10.61
CA TRP A 102 3.15 -4.82 10.82
C TRP A 102 4.42 -5.54 10.35
N SER A 103 4.75 -6.65 11.02
CA SER A 103 5.83 -7.52 10.55
C SER A 103 5.54 -8.01 9.13
N TRP A 104 6.61 -8.23 8.35
CA TRP A 104 6.48 -8.70 6.96
C TRP A 104 5.59 -9.95 6.83
N GLY A 105 5.77 -10.93 7.72
CA GLY A 105 4.99 -12.16 7.73
C GLY A 105 3.50 -11.91 8.00
N ALA A 106 3.16 -11.00 8.92
CA ALA A 106 1.78 -10.64 9.20
C ALA A 106 1.14 -9.90 8.02
N ALA A 107 1.83 -8.90 7.47
CA ALA A 107 1.36 -8.13 6.33
C ALA A 107 1.16 -9.01 5.09
N LYS A 108 2.10 -9.92 4.79
CA LYS A 108 2.00 -10.88 3.68
C LYS A 108 0.80 -11.82 3.86
N ARG A 109 0.61 -12.38 5.06
CA ARG A 109 -0.56 -13.25 5.34
C ARG A 109 -1.86 -12.50 5.12
N LYS A 110 -1.99 -11.27 5.64
CA LYS A 110 -3.23 -10.50 5.50
C LYS A 110 -3.49 -10.09 4.05
N ALA A 111 -2.46 -9.66 3.31
CA ALA A 111 -2.60 -9.37 1.89
C ALA A 111 -3.06 -10.60 1.10
N THR A 112 -2.52 -11.79 1.42
CA THR A 112 -2.93 -13.05 0.79
C THR A 112 -4.39 -13.39 1.11
N GLU A 113 -4.81 -13.23 2.37
CA GLU A 113 -6.21 -13.40 2.80
C GLU A 113 -7.16 -12.47 2.03
N TRP A 114 -6.73 -11.24 1.75
CA TRP A 114 -7.46 -10.28 0.95
C TRP A 114 -7.35 -10.49 -0.57
N GLY A 115 -6.65 -11.54 -1.03
CA GLY A 115 -6.44 -11.80 -2.45
C GLY A 115 -5.58 -10.74 -3.15
N LEU A 116 -4.77 -10.00 -2.40
CA LEU A 116 -3.85 -8.98 -2.93
C LEU A 116 -2.47 -9.59 -3.17
N LYS A 117 -1.77 -9.05 -4.18
CA LYS A 117 -0.35 -9.36 -4.36
C LYS A 117 0.45 -8.67 -3.26
N PHE A 118 1.42 -9.38 -2.71
CA PHE A 118 2.41 -8.83 -1.80
C PHE A 118 3.77 -8.83 -2.48
N VAL A 119 4.59 -7.81 -2.24
CA VAL A 119 5.96 -7.74 -2.77
C VAL A 119 6.77 -8.97 -2.35
N THR A 120 7.65 -9.43 -3.22
CA THR A 120 8.47 -10.61 -2.97
C THR A 120 9.85 -10.20 -2.47
N ILE A 121 10.33 -10.79 -1.37
CA ILE A 121 11.75 -10.69 -0.99
C ILE A 121 12.54 -11.54 -1.98
N THR A 122 13.46 -10.90 -2.70
CA THR A 122 14.31 -11.58 -3.69
C THR A 122 15.58 -12.14 -3.06
N ALA A 123 16.17 -11.43 -2.10
CA ALA A 123 17.35 -11.84 -1.35
C ALA A 123 17.55 -10.96 -0.12
N GLU A 124 18.40 -11.40 0.81
CA GLU A 124 19.00 -10.55 1.84
C GLU A 124 20.37 -10.08 1.37
N THR A 125 20.74 -8.85 1.71
CA THR A 125 22.05 -8.27 1.39
C THR A 125 22.46 -7.28 2.47
N THR A 126 23.75 -6.96 2.52
CA THR A 126 24.29 -6.00 3.48
C THR A 126 24.32 -4.58 2.92
N VAL A 127 24.29 -3.56 3.78
CA VAL A 127 24.47 -2.16 3.37
C VAL A 127 25.78 -1.96 2.60
N LYS A 128 26.85 -2.69 2.96
CA LYS A 128 28.14 -2.65 2.27
C LYS A 128 28.04 -3.12 0.81
N GLU A 129 27.25 -4.16 0.55
CA GLU A 129 27.04 -4.71 -0.80
C GLU A 129 26.12 -3.83 -1.65
N ILE A 130 25.19 -3.11 -1.02
CA ILE A 130 24.41 -2.09 -1.69
C ILE A 130 25.33 -0.93 -2.11
N MET A 131 26.12 -0.39 -1.19
CA MET A 131 27.01 0.76 -1.45
C MET A 131 28.08 0.48 -2.50
N ASN A 132 28.51 -0.78 -2.68
CA ASN A 132 29.52 -1.15 -3.68
C ASN A 132 28.92 -1.66 -5.01
N GLY A 133 27.60 -1.52 -5.19
CA GLY A 133 26.87 -1.90 -6.40
C GLY A 133 26.77 -3.41 -6.64
N ARG A 134 27.15 -4.26 -5.68
CA ARG A 134 27.02 -5.72 -5.83
C ARG A 134 25.55 -6.15 -5.80
N ALA A 135 24.74 -5.58 -4.92
CA ALA A 135 23.32 -5.89 -4.84
C ALA A 135 22.59 -5.59 -6.17
N GLU A 136 22.95 -4.50 -6.86
CA GLU A 136 22.41 -4.19 -8.19
C GLU A 136 22.83 -5.23 -9.22
N ARG A 137 24.12 -5.55 -9.32
CA ARG A 137 24.60 -6.57 -10.27
C ARG A 137 23.93 -7.92 -10.07
N ASP A 138 23.70 -8.32 -8.82
CA ASP A 138 23.23 -9.65 -8.49
C ASP A 138 21.69 -9.76 -8.57
N PHE A 139 20.96 -8.67 -8.29
CA PHE A 139 19.50 -8.71 -8.15
C PHE A 139 18.72 -7.85 -9.15
N LEU A 140 19.35 -6.84 -9.77
CA LEU A 140 18.66 -5.95 -10.71
C LEU A 140 18.36 -6.71 -12.00
N LYS A 141 17.09 -7.05 -12.20
CA LYS A 141 16.60 -7.56 -13.48
C LYS A 141 16.20 -6.39 -14.36
N LYS A 142 16.47 -6.51 -15.67
CA LYS A 142 16.13 -5.47 -16.67
C LYS A 142 14.65 -5.07 -16.54
N GLY A 143 14.40 -3.77 -16.30
CA GLY A 143 13.05 -3.21 -16.16
C GLY A 143 12.45 -3.26 -14.76
N HIS A 144 13.20 -3.65 -13.73
CA HIS A 144 12.77 -3.63 -12.34
C HIS A 144 13.59 -2.62 -11.51
N SER A 145 12.96 -2.00 -10.51
CA SER A 145 13.66 -1.22 -9.48
C SER A 145 13.89 -2.07 -8.24
N LEU A 146 15.03 -1.89 -7.57
CA LEU A 146 15.30 -2.52 -6.27
C LEU A 146 14.81 -1.61 -5.14
N VAL A 147 14.12 -2.22 -4.18
CA VAL A 147 13.74 -1.59 -2.93
C VAL A 147 14.39 -2.39 -1.81
N PHE A 148 15.21 -1.71 -1.01
CA PHE A 148 15.87 -2.29 0.14
C PHE A 148 15.09 -1.95 1.39
N MET A 149 14.84 -2.95 2.21
CA MET A 149 14.17 -2.81 3.50
C MET A 149 15.04 -3.45 4.57
N SER A 150 15.25 -2.75 5.70
CA SER A 150 15.90 -3.35 6.85
C SER A 150 15.05 -4.51 7.39
N LEU A 151 15.71 -5.50 8.01
CA LEU A 151 15.01 -6.67 8.55
C LEU A 151 13.95 -6.32 9.61
N ASP A 152 14.12 -5.22 10.32
CA ASP A 152 13.14 -4.69 11.27
C ASP A 152 11.99 -3.88 10.61
N GLY A 153 12.02 -3.73 9.28
CA GLY A 153 11.01 -3.02 8.49
C GLY A 153 10.99 -1.50 8.66
N LYS A 154 11.92 -0.94 9.45
CA LYS A 154 11.93 0.48 9.83
C LYS A 154 12.59 1.40 8.81
N LYS A 155 13.50 0.88 8.00
CA LYS A 155 14.20 1.63 6.96
C LYS A 155 13.86 1.04 5.61
N VAL A 156 13.35 1.89 4.72
CA VAL A 156 13.09 1.54 3.32
C VAL A 156 13.76 2.58 2.46
N PHE A 157 14.51 2.16 1.45
CA PHE A 157 15.06 3.05 0.45
C PHE A 157 15.13 2.35 -0.91
N SER A 158 15.04 3.15 -1.98
CA SER A 158 15.21 2.71 -3.35
C SER A 158 16.39 3.45 -3.95
N GLN A 159 17.26 2.74 -4.67
CA GLN A 159 18.19 3.40 -5.60
C GLN A 159 17.46 3.66 -6.91
N GLN A 160 17.49 4.91 -7.36
CA GLN A 160 17.04 5.35 -8.69
C GLN A 160 18.23 5.41 -9.63
#